data_AF-A0A2E3H6T4-F1
#
_entry.id   AF-A0A2E3H6T4-F1
#
_cell.length_a   1.000
_cell.length_b   1.000
_cell.length_c   1.000
_cell.angle_alpha   90.00
_cell.angle_beta   90.00
_cell.angle_gamma   90.00
#
_symmetry.space_group_name_H-M   'P 1'
#
loop_
_entity.id
_entity.type
_entity.pdbx_description
1 polymer ?
#
loop_
_entity_poly.entity_id
_entity_poly.type
_entity_poly.pdbx_seq_one_letter_code
_entity_poly.pdbx_strand_id
1 'polypeptide(L)'
;MTPFEIAQSYIGTTEGPGPEDNPVVMDMYASVGHDWVEHDSVAWCAAFVGHCFERAGLRSTRRLNARSYLEWGIPVDLVDAQAGDIVVFSRGSKAWQGHVGFFVKRSGTMIEVLGGNQSDAVNIQRYAKSRLLGVRRAGNVAPAVTLSVREVQARLKVLGYHEVAQVDGQIGPRTRAAILAFRDDNGLPLVPIIDVALTEALAKSEPRGVHPDRAAGVPESSRIVTAANAQVGLGVLGAAGSVAAQIAPALTEAEEARDTAERVLDLVGLTGAVQAALPWIGAAVFIGVIFYALKARNARIEDHRSGKTP
;
A
#
# COMPACT_ATOMS: atom_id res chain seq x y z
N MET A 1 -24.63 4.26 -9.26
CA MET A 1 -25.22 5.57 -8.94
C MET A 1 -24.29 6.64 -9.48
N THR A 2 -24.81 7.61 -10.20
CA THR A 2 -24.03 8.73 -10.74
C THR A 2 -23.67 9.72 -9.62
N PRO A 3 -22.64 10.57 -9.77
CA PRO A 3 -22.32 11.63 -8.80
C PRO A 3 -23.53 12.54 -8.52
N PHE A 4 -24.35 12.81 -9.54
CA PHE A 4 -25.53 13.66 -9.41
C PHE A 4 -26.65 12.98 -8.62
N GLU A 5 -26.88 11.68 -8.79
CA GLU A 5 -27.83 10.90 -7.99
C GLU A 5 -27.38 10.83 -6.52
N ILE A 6 -26.07 10.68 -6.27
CA ILE A 6 -25.51 10.71 -4.91
C ILE A 6 -25.74 12.10 -4.30
N ALA A 7 -25.46 13.17 -5.04
CA ALA A 7 -25.70 14.54 -4.59
C ALA A 7 -27.17 14.78 -4.21
N GLN A 8 -28.11 14.22 -4.97
CA GLN A 8 -29.54 14.33 -4.68
C GLN A 8 -29.92 13.65 -3.35
N SER A 9 -29.29 12.52 -3.00
CA SER A 9 -29.55 11.84 -1.73
C SER A 9 -29.14 12.65 -0.48
N TYR A 10 -28.30 13.67 -0.65
CA TYR A 10 -27.85 14.56 0.42
C TYR A 10 -28.70 15.82 0.56
N ILE A 11 -29.73 16.04 -0.27
CA ILE A 11 -30.59 17.24 -0.17
C ILE A 11 -31.18 17.34 1.24
N GLY A 12 -31.00 18.49 1.88
CA GLY A 12 -31.44 18.75 3.25
C GLY A 12 -30.38 18.50 4.32
N THR A 13 -29.21 17.94 4.00
CA THR A 13 -28.06 17.92 4.93
C THR A 13 -27.60 19.35 5.22
N THR A 14 -27.53 19.71 6.49
CA THR A 14 -27.07 21.02 6.98
C THR A 14 -25.77 20.89 7.77
N GLU A 15 -25.08 22.00 7.99
CA GLU A 15 -24.09 22.09 9.08
C GLU A 15 -24.75 21.75 10.43
N GLY A 16 -23.96 21.32 11.40
CA GLY A 16 -24.44 21.01 12.74
C GLY A 16 -24.80 22.27 13.53
N PRO A 17 -25.63 22.16 14.58
CA PRO A 17 -26.06 23.33 15.33
C PRO A 17 -24.94 23.89 16.21
N GLY A 18 -24.52 25.13 15.95
CA GLY A 18 -23.62 25.87 16.84
C GLY A 18 -22.20 25.29 16.83
N PRO A 19 -21.64 24.83 17.96
CA PRO A 19 -20.30 24.24 18.02
C PRO A 19 -20.25 22.75 17.68
N GLU A 20 -21.39 22.11 17.42
CA GLU A 20 -21.45 20.69 17.05
C GLU A 20 -21.32 20.54 15.53
N ASP A 21 -20.36 19.73 15.07
CA ASP A 21 -20.17 19.46 13.65
C ASP A 21 -21.12 18.36 13.15
N ASN A 22 -21.64 18.51 11.92
CA ASN A 22 -22.39 17.43 11.30
C ASN A 22 -21.41 16.33 10.81
N PRO A 23 -21.47 15.09 11.35
CA PRO A 23 -20.55 14.02 10.95
C PRO A 23 -20.64 13.67 9.47
N VAL A 24 -21.77 13.93 8.80
CA VAL A 24 -21.93 13.74 7.37
C VAL A 24 -21.11 14.76 6.59
N VAL A 25 -21.09 16.02 7.01
CA VAL A 25 -20.27 17.06 6.37
C VAL A 25 -18.78 16.80 6.64
N MET A 26 -18.43 16.32 7.84
CA MET A 26 -17.05 15.90 8.15
C MET A 26 -16.60 14.71 7.28
N ASP A 27 -17.47 13.73 7.02
CA ASP A 27 -17.20 12.63 6.08
C ASP A 27 -16.97 13.13 4.65
N MET A 28 -17.63 14.22 4.23
CA MET A 28 -17.36 14.84 2.93
C MET A 28 -15.91 15.32 2.83
N TYR A 29 -15.39 15.99 3.86
CA TYR A 29 -13.99 16.40 3.93
C TYR A 29 -13.03 15.21 3.94
N ALA A 30 -13.28 14.22 4.81
CA ALA A 30 -12.42 13.05 4.93
C ALA A 30 -12.33 12.26 3.60
N SER A 31 -13.45 12.10 2.90
CA SER A 31 -13.51 11.35 1.64
C SER A 31 -12.64 11.94 0.51
N VAL A 32 -12.34 13.25 0.59
CA VAL A 32 -11.47 13.94 -0.36
C VAL A 32 -10.05 14.17 0.18
N GLY A 33 -9.69 13.56 1.31
CA GLY A 33 -8.35 13.64 1.90
C GLY A 33 -8.11 14.85 2.81
N HIS A 34 -9.18 15.42 3.38
CA HIS A 34 -9.14 16.59 4.26
C HIS A 34 -9.69 16.29 5.66
N ASP A 35 -9.31 15.14 6.23
CA ASP A 35 -9.71 14.68 7.58
C ASP A 35 -9.15 15.55 8.73
N TRP A 36 -8.22 16.45 8.43
CA TRP A 36 -7.69 17.46 9.35
C TRP A 36 -8.59 18.69 9.54
N VAL A 37 -9.66 18.84 8.75
CA VAL A 37 -10.61 19.94 8.94
C VAL A 37 -11.40 19.65 10.21
N GLU A 38 -11.31 20.54 11.20
CA GLU A 38 -11.90 20.34 12.52
C GLU A 38 -13.34 20.85 12.63
N HIS A 39 -13.77 21.74 11.72
CA HIS A 39 -15.10 22.36 11.79
C HIS A 39 -15.83 22.36 10.44
N ASP A 40 -17.13 22.04 10.46
CA ASP A 40 -17.98 22.00 9.28
C ASP A 40 -18.33 23.39 8.71
N SER A 41 -18.14 24.46 9.49
CA SER A 41 -18.32 25.87 9.07
C SER A 41 -17.30 26.37 8.03
N VAL A 42 -16.25 25.59 7.75
CA VAL A 42 -15.34 25.87 6.62
C VAL A 42 -16.09 25.66 5.31
N ALA A 43 -15.85 26.48 4.27
CA ALA A 43 -16.60 26.37 3.02
C ALA A 43 -16.46 24.98 2.35
N TRP A 44 -17.52 24.16 2.41
CA TRP A 44 -17.51 22.74 1.98
C TRP A 44 -18.16 22.47 0.62
N CYS A 45 -18.49 23.50 -0.18
CA CYS A 45 -19.08 23.30 -1.52
C CYS A 45 -18.24 22.38 -2.44
N ALA A 46 -16.91 22.53 -2.42
CA ALA A 46 -15.99 21.69 -3.20
C ALA A 46 -15.77 20.31 -2.59
N ALA A 47 -15.78 20.20 -1.24
CA ALA A 47 -15.74 18.93 -0.53
C ALA A 47 -16.97 18.08 -0.86
N PHE A 48 -18.16 18.67 -0.86
CA PHE A 48 -19.41 18.00 -1.25
C PHE A 48 -19.36 17.46 -2.68
N VAL A 49 -18.99 18.29 -3.66
CA VAL A 49 -18.88 17.84 -5.06
C VAL A 49 -17.84 16.73 -5.18
N GLY A 50 -16.70 16.87 -4.49
CA GLY A 50 -15.66 15.84 -4.51
C GLY A 50 -16.11 14.53 -3.90
N HIS A 51 -16.76 14.58 -2.73
CA HIS A 51 -17.37 13.44 -2.07
C HIS A 51 -18.30 12.66 -3.01
N CYS A 52 -19.19 13.37 -3.72
CA CYS A 52 -20.12 12.75 -4.67
C CYS A 52 -19.40 12.03 -5.82
N PHE A 53 -18.29 12.58 -6.31
CA PHE A 53 -17.48 11.92 -7.33
C PHE A 53 -16.75 10.69 -6.78
N GLU A 54 -16.06 10.80 -5.64
CA GLU A 54 -15.30 9.68 -5.07
C GLU A 54 -16.24 8.51 -4.69
N ARG A 55 -17.44 8.81 -4.15
CA ARG A 55 -18.51 7.82 -3.90
C ARG A 55 -19.02 7.15 -5.18
N ALA A 56 -19.00 7.84 -6.31
CA ALA A 56 -19.34 7.29 -7.61
C ALA A 56 -18.18 6.50 -8.27
N GLY A 57 -17.02 6.38 -7.61
CA GLY A 57 -15.83 5.75 -8.16
C GLY A 57 -15.07 6.62 -9.18
N LEU A 58 -15.32 7.93 -9.20
CA LEU A 58 -14.66 8.89 -10.08
C LEU A 58 -13.73 9.79 -9.29
N ARG A 59 -12.53 10.05 -9.81
CA ARG A 59 -11.57 10.91 -9.12
C ARG A 59 -12.00 12.38 -9.21
N SER A 60 -12.21 13.01 -8.06
CA SER A 60 -12.49 14.45 -7.95
C SER A 60 -11.20 15.30 -8.08
N THR A 61 -11.30 16.63 -7.95
CA THR A 61 -10.11 17.48 -7.81
C THR A 61 -9.41 17.31 -6.46
N ARG A 62 -10.14 16.82 -5.44
CA ARG A 62 -9.67 16.67 -4.05
C ARG A 62 -9.12 17.96 -3.45
N ARG A 63 -9.64 19.11 -3.90
CA ARG A 63 -9.30 20.42 -3.34
C ARG A 63 -10.55 21.08 -2.80
N LEU A 64 -10.38 21.86 -1.73
CA LEU A 64 -11.46 22.62 -1.09
C LEU A 64 -11.78 23.93 -1.82
N ASN A 65 -10.97 24.35 -2.79
CA ASN A 65 -11.25 25.55 -3.59
C ASN A 65 -12.14 25.21 -4.80
N ALA A 66 -13.34 25.81 -4.87
CA ALA A 66 -14.33 25.59 -5.93
C ALA A 66 -13.76 25.75 -7.36
N ARG A 67 -12.87 26.71 -7.55
CA ARG A 67 -12.25 26.99 -8.86
C ARG A 67 -11.31 25.90 -9.36
N SER A 68 -10.88 24.96 -8.51
CA SER A 68 -10.09 23.80 -8.96
C SER A 68 -10.81 22.99 -10.04
N TYR A 69 -12.14 22.98 -10.02
CA TYR A 69 -12.94 22.28 -11.02
C TYR A 69 -12.85 22.94 -12.40
N LEU A 70 -12.36 24.17 -12.55
CA LEU A 70 -12.17 24.80 -13.86
C LEU A 70 -11.14 24.06 -14.73
N GLU A 71 -10.32 23.17 -14.19
CA GLU A 71 -9.36 22.36 -14.96
C GLU A 71 -9.71 20.87 -14.91
N TRP A 72 -10.86 20.51 -14.35
CA TRP A 72 -11.29 19.13 -14.16
C TRP A 72 -12.23 18.66 -15.27
N GLY A 73 -12.02 17.44 -15.76
CA GLY A 73 -12.84 16.84 -16.81
C GLY A 73 -12.78 17.60 -18.14
N ILE A 74 -13.84 17.52 -18.93
CA ILE A 74 -13.92 18.12 -20.27
C ILE A 74 -14.71 19.44 -20.19
N PRO A 75 -14.25 20.54 -20.82
CA PRO A 75 -15.03 21.77 -20.94
C PRO A 75 -16.33 21.52 -21.72
N VAL A 76 -17.42 22.11 -21.26
CA VAL A 76 -18.71 22.08 -21.93
C VAL A 76 -19.25 23.51 -22.05
N ASP A 77 -19.84 23.84 -23.18
CA ASP A 77 -20.54 25.10 -23.35
C ASP A 77 -21.88 25.07 -22.60
N LEU A 78 -22.29 26.19 -21.99
CA LEU A 78 -23.53 26.24 -21.21
C LEU A 78 -24.78 25.83 -22.00
N VAL A 79 -24.76 25.99 -23.33
CA VAL A 79 -25.88 25.57 -24.20
C VAL A 79 -26.03 24.05 -24.27
N ASP A 80 -24.93 23.32 -24.08
CA ASP A 80 -24.82 21.86 -24.13
C ASP A 80 -24.72 21.21 -22.75
N ALA A 81 -24.86 22.03 -21.69
CA ALA A 81 -24.84 21.58 -20.30
C ALA A 81 -26.00 20.63 -20.01
N GLN A 82 -25.70 19.55 -19.30
CA GLN A 82 -26.63 18.49 -18.91
C GLN A 82 -26.68 18.39 -17.39
N ALA A 83 -27.80 17.86 -16.88
CA ALA A 83 -27.96 17.63 -15.44
C ALA A 83 -26.81 16.74 -14.92
N GLY A 84 -26.14 17.20 -13.86
CA GLY A 84 -24.95 16.53 -13.31
C GLY A 84 -23.60 17.04 -13.83
N ASP A 85 -23.57 17.93 -14.83
CA ASP A 85 -22.35 18.66 -15.16
C ASP A 85 -21.95 19.59 -13.99
N ILE A 86 -20.67 19.85 -13.83
CA ILE A 86 -20.15 20.77 -12.83
C ILE A 86 -20.21 22.20 -13.34
N VAL A 87 -20.80 23.08 -12.54
CA VAL A 87 -20.82 24.52 -12.79
C VAL A 87 -20.00 25.23 -11.73
N VAL A 88 -19.09 26.09 -12.18
CA VAL A 88 -18.22 26.88 -11.31
C VAL A 88 -18.61 28.34 -11.44
N PHE A 89 -18.83 29.02 -10.31
CA PHE A 89 -19.22 30.43 -10.25
C PHE A 89 -18.18 31.27 -9.53
N SER A 90 -18.11 32.56 -9.89
CA SER A 90 -17.40 33.56 -9.09
C SER A 90 -18.11 33.81 -7.77
N ARG A 91 -17.35 34.06 -6.71
CA ARG A 91 -17.84 34.46 -5.39
C ARG A 91 -16.90 35.52 -4.82
N GLY A 92 -17.46 36.52 -4.14
CA GLY A 92 -16.69 37.58 -3.48
C GLY A 92 -15.82 38.40 -4.45
N SER A 93 -14.78 39.03 -3.91
CA SER A 93 -13.92 39.97 -4.64
C SER A 93 -12.53 39.41 -4.97
N LYS A 94 -12.16 38.25 -4.44
CA LYS A 94 -10.84 37.64 -4.67
C LYS A 94 -10.91 36.60 -5.78
N ALA A 95 -9.89 36.58 -6.64
CA ALA A 95 -9.86 35.69 -7.81
C ALA A 95 -9.92 34.19 -7.45
N TRP A 96 -9.42 33.79 -6.27
CA TRP A 96 -9.45 32.40 -5.82
C TRP A 96 -10.82 31.96 -5.28
N GLN A 97 -11.66 32.90 -4.87
CA GLN A 97 -12.99 32.60 -4.33
C GLN A 97 -13.94 32.16 -5.45
N GLY A 98 -14.79 31.19 -5.13
CA GLY A 98 -15.78 30.68 -6.06
C GLY A 98 -16.84 29.85 -5.35
N HIS A 99 -17.77 29.34 -6.14
CA HIS A 99 -18.76 28.35 -5.74
C HIS A 99 -18.82 27.25 -6.79
N VAL A 100 -19.08 26.02 -6.38
CA VAL A 100 -19.19 24.87 -7.27
C VAL A 100 -20.38 24.02 -6.90
N GLY A 101 -21.05 23.45 -7.89
CA GLY A 101 -22.14 22.52 -7.72
C GLY A 101 -22.48 21.80 -9.01
N PHE A 102 -23.51 20.97 -8.96
CA PHE A 102 -24.05 20.26 -10.10
C PHE A 102 -25.11 21.10 -10.81
N PHE A 103 -24.98 21.26 -12.11
CA PHE A 103 -25.99 21.84 -12.98
C PHE A 103 -27.26 20.99 -12.92
N VAL A 104 -28.40 21.63 -12.69
CA VAL A 104 -29.73 20.99 -12.75
C VAL A 104 -30.40 21.34 -14.07
N LYS A 105 -30.60 22.64 -14.33
CA LYS A 105 -31.18 23.15 -15.57
C LYS A 105 -30.93 24.65 -15.76
N ARG A 106 -31.10 25.12 -16.99
CA ARG A 106 -31.19 26.56 -17.31
C ARG A 106 -32.58 27.08 -16.94
N SER A 107 -32.65 28.28 -16.38
CA SER A 107 -33.89 28.98 -16.04
C SER A 107 -33.77 30.46 -16.39
N GLY A 108 -34.08 30.82 -17.65
CA GLY A 108 -33.95 32.20 -18.13
C GLY A 108 -32.51 32.73 -18.06
N THR A 109 -32.28 33.81 -17.31
CA THR A 109 -30.95 34.39 -17.04
C THR A 109 -30.20 33.69 -15.89
N MET A 110 -30.83 32.69 -15.27
CA MET A 110 -30.32 31.94 -14.13
C MET A 110 -30.03 30.48 -14.50
N ILE A 111 -29.30 29.82 -13.60
CA ILE A 111 -28.97 28.40 -13.63
C ILE A 111 -29.40 27.82 -12.28
N GLU A 112 -30.15 26.73 -12.29
CA GLU A 112 -30.44 25.97 -11.07
C GLU A 112 -29.30 24.99 -10.79
N VAL A 113 -28.82 25.01 -9.55
CA VAL A 113 -27.58 24.35 -9.11
C VAL A 113 -27.84 23.59 -7.82
N LEU A 114 -27.56 22.29 -7.85
CA LEU A 114 -27.51 21.44 -6.67
C LEU A 114 -26.10 21.49 -6.09
N GLY A 115 -25.94 22.03 -4.89
CA GLY A 115 -24.63 22.21 -4.28
C GLY A 115 -24.70 22.15 -2.76
N GLY A 116 -23.55 21.87 -2.15
CA GLY A 116 -23.34 21.93 -0.71
C GLY A 116 -22.91 23.31 -0.26
N ASN A 117 -23.04 23.59 1.03
CA ASN A 117 -22.80 24.89 1.64
C ASN A 117 -23.51 26.04 0.88
N GLN A 118 -24.75 25.79 0.46
CA GLN A 118 -25.64 26.79 -0.12
C GLN A 118 -26.65 27.17 0.96
N SER A 119 -26.43 28.29 1.65
CA SER A 119 -27.17 28.61 2.89
C SER A 119 -26.99 27.49 3.93
N ASP A 120 -25.72 27.11 4.16
CA ASP A 120 -25.28 26.14 5.18
C ASP A 120 -25.94 24.75 5.03
N ALA A 121 -26.34 24.42 3.80
CA ALA A 121 -27.04 23.17 3.47
C ALA A 121 -26.73 22.67 2.05
N VAL A 122 -27.06 21.39 1.81
CA VAL A 122 -27.20 20.83 0.47
C VAL A 122 -28.62 21.10 -0.04
N ASN A 123 -28.74 21.89 -1.10
CA ASN A 123 -30.03 22.22 -1.71
C ASN A 123 -29.87 22.64 -3.17
N ILE A 124 -30.98 23.04 -3.80
CA ILE A 124 -31.00 23.63 -5.14
C ILE A 124 -31.17 25.14 -5.01
N GLN A 125 -30.22 25.92 -5.54
CA GLN A 125 -30.30 27.38 -5.60
C GLN A 125 -30.12 27.90 -7.04
N ARG A 126 -30.54 29.14 -7.27
CA ARG A 126 -30.43 29.81 -8.56
C ARG A 126 -29.25 30.76 -8.57
N TYR A 127 -28.36 30.59 -9.54
CA TYR A 127 -27.20 31.45 -9.77
C TYR A 127 -27.32 32.17 -11.11
N ALA A 128 -26.92 33.45 -11.16
CA ALA A 128 -26.94 34.23 -12.39
C ALA A 128 -25.90 33.71 -13.40
N LYS A 129 -26.28 33.64 -14.68
CA LYS A 129 -25.38 33.27 -15.77
C LYS A 129 -24.13 34.16 -15.84
N SER A 130 -24.25 35.44 -15.47
CA SER A 130 -23.14 36.40 -15.43
C SER A 130 -22.05 36.03 -14.42
N ARG A 131 -22.35 35.17 -13.44
CA ARG A 131 -21.37 34.69 -12.45
C ARG A 131 -20.71 33.38 -12.88
N LEU A 132 -21.18 32.74 -13.94
CA LEU A 132 -20.65 31.46 -14.40
C LEU A 132 -19.24 31.65 -14.97
N LEU A 133 -18.30 30.87 -14.45
CA LEU A 133 -16.91 30.85 -14.90
C LEU A 133 -16.65 29.70 -15.89
N GLY A 134 -17.38 28.59 -15.77
CA GLY A 134 -17.27 27.46 -16.69
C GLY A 134 -18.19 26.31 -16.33
N VAL A 135 -18.43 25.43 -17.31
CA VAL A 135 -19.13 24.15 -17.14
C VAL A 135 -18.18 23.01 -17.50
N ARG A 136 -18.22 21.92 -16.74
CA ARG A 136 -17.34 20.76 -16.89
C ARG A 136 -18.13 19.47 -16.80
N ARG A 137 -17.78 18.50 -17.64
CA ARG A 137 -18.38 17.17 -17.61
C ARG A 137 -17.36 16.12 -17.19
N ALA A 138 -17.84 15.13 -16.45
CA ALA A 138 -17.10 13.92 -16.14
C ALA A 138 -16.83 13.13 -17.45
N GLY A 139 -15.72 13.43 -18.11
CA GLY A 139 -15.22 12.73 -19.30
C GLY A 139 -13.71 12.68 -19.25
N ASN A 140 -13.09 11.56 -19.65
CA ASN A 140 -11.65 11.29 -19.48
C ASN A 140 -11.12 11.47 -18.05
N VAL A 141 -11.99 11.48 -17.05
CA VAL A 141 -11.60 11.54 -15.64
C VAL A 141 -11.10 10.16 -15.25
N ALA A 142 -9.89 10.09 -14.70
CA ALA A 142 -9.36 8.82 -14.22
C ALA A 142 -10.36 8.20 -13.22
N PRO A 143 -10.61 6.88 -13.30
CA PRO A 143 -11.33 6.20 -12.24
C PRO A 143 -10.66 6.54 -10.90
N ALA A 144 -11.44 6.72 -9.84
CA ALA A 144 -10.88 6.77 -8.50
C ALA A 144 -10.29 5.38 -8.25
N VAL A 145 -9.01 5.20 -8.61
CA VAL A 145 -8.29 3.98 -8.28
C VAL A 145 -8.13 3.99 -6.77
N THR A 146 -9.12 3.47 -6.06
CA THR A 146 -8.92 2.93 -4.73
C THR A 146 -8.01 1.73 -4.94
N LEU A 147 -6.71 1.91 -4.67
CA LEU A 147 -5.81 0.75 -4.61
C LEU A 147 -6.50 -0.27 -3.69
N SER A 148 -6.76 -1.46 -4.21
CA SER A 148 -7.27 -2.55 -3.40
C SER A 148 -6.31 -2.80 -2.26
N VAL A 149 -6.81 -3.36 -1.15
CA VAL A 149 -5.95 -3.73 -0.01
C VAL A 149 -4.77 -4.58 -0.48
N ARG A 150 -5.01 -5.48 -1.45
CA ARG A 150 -4.00 -6.33 -2.07
C ARG A 150 -2.91 -5.53 -2.78
N GLU A 151 -3.28 -4.50 -3.54
CA GLU A 151 -2.33 -3.62 -4.23
C GLU A 151 -1.55 -2.75 -3.24
N VAL A 152 -2.20 -2.22 -2.20
CA VAL A 152 -1.52 -1.48 -1.12
C VAL A 152 -0.49 -2.38 -0.43
N GLN A 153 -0.87 -3.60 -0.05
CA GLN A 153 0.04 -4.57 0.55
C GLN A 153 1.22 -4.90 -0.37
N ALA A 154 0.96 -5.14 -1.66
CA ALA A 154 2.00 -5.41 -2.64
C ALA A 154 2.96 -4.22 -2.79
N ARG A 155 2.43 -3.00 -2.85
CA ARG A 155 3.22 -1.78 -3.01
C ARG A 155 4.07 -1.47 -1.78
N LEU A 156 3.49 -1.56 -0.59
CA LEU A 156 4.22 -1.44 0.68
C LEU A 156 5.39 -2.44 0.75
N LYS A 157 5.17 -3.69 0.32
CA LYS A 157 6.22 -4.71 0.30
C LYS A 157 7.36 -4.37 -0.68
N VAL A 158 7.05 -3.79 -1.84
CA VAL A 158 8.06 -3.31 -2.80
C VAL A 158 8.84 -2.12 -2.24
N LEU A 159 8.18 -1.26 -1.45
CA LEU A 159 8.79 -0.10 -0.81
C LEU A 159 9.58 -0.44 0.47
N GLY A 160 9.74 -1.73 0.81
CA GLY A 160 10.54 -2.19 1.95
C GLY A 160 9.77 -2.33 3.26
N TYR A 161 8.45 -2.17 3.26
CA TYR A 161 7.60 -2.41 4.44
C TYR A 161 7.22 -3.89 4.53
N HIS A 162 8.21 -4.70 4.88
CA HIS A 162 8.07 -6.16 4.97
C HIS A 162 7.19 -6.63 6.14
N GLU A 163 6.81 -5.73 7.04
CA GLU A 163 5.91 -5.97 8.17
C GLU A 163 4.54 -6.46 7.69
N VAL A 164 4.10 -6.07 6.48
CA VAL A 164 2.87 -6.57 5.82
C VAL A 164 2.85 -8.11 5.75
N ALA A 165 4.01 -8.75 5.55
CA ALA A 165 4.21 -10.17 5.23
C ALA A 165 3.42 -10.72 4.03
N GLN A 166 2.13 -10.97 4.22
CA GLN A 166 1.27 -11.62 3.23
C GLN A 166 0.41 -10.60 2.50
N VAL A 167 0.24 -10.85 1.19
CA VAL A 167 -0.62 -10.07 0.31
C VAL A 167 -1.93 -10.85 0.17
N ASP A 168 -2.77 -10.75 1.18
CA ASP A 168 -4.01 -11.51 1.34
C ASP A 168 -5.27 -10.70 0.99
N GLY A 169 -5.14 -9.37 0.84
CA GLY A 169 -6.25 -8.45 0.60
C GLY A 169 -7.03 -8.10 1.87
N GLN A 170 -6.53 -8.43 3.07
CA GLN A 170 -7.18 -8.15 4.35
C GLN A 170 -6.40 -7.14 5.18
N ILE A 171 -7.11 -6.20 5.81
CA ILE A 171 -6.50 -5.20 6.71
C ILE A 171 -6.38 -5.80 8.13
N GLY A 172 -5.40 -6.67 8.32
CA GLY A 172 -5.00 -7.18 9.63
C GLY A 172 -4.04 -6.25 10.39
N PRO A 173 -3.65 -6.59 11.63
CA PRO A 173 -2.74 -5.79 12.46
C PRO A 173 -1.41 -5.45 11.76
N ARG A 174 -0.89 -6.39 10.97
CA ARG A 174 0.35 -6.23 10.19
C ARG A 174 0.22 -5.21 9.06
N THR A 175 -0.88 -5.27 8.30
CA THR A 175 -1.18 -4.29 7.25
C THR A 175 -1.35 -2.90 7.85
N ARG A 176 -2.05 -2.78 9.00
CA ARG A 176 -2.23 -1.50 9.70
C ARG A 176 -0.90 -0.91 10.17
N ALA A 177 -0.05 -1.73 10.79
CA ALA A 177 1.27 -1.29 11.24
C ALA A 177 2.15 -0.80 10.09
N ALA A 178 2.13 -1.51 8.95
CA ALA A 178 2.88 -1.09 7.76
C ALA A 178 2.35 0.20 7.13
N ILE A 179 1.02 0.39 7.09
CA ILE A 179 0.41 1.66 6.65
C ILE A 179 0.86 2.81 7.55
N LEU A 180 0.84 2.62 8.87
CA LEU A 180 1.27 3.63 9.84
C LEU A 180 2.76 3.96 9.67
N ALA A 181 3.63 2.95 9.55
CA ALA A 181 5.05 3.15 9.33
C ALA A 181 5.34 3.90 8.02
N PHE A 182 4.66 3.53 6.93
CA PHE A 182 4.80 4.24 5.65
C PHE A 182 4.35 5.69 5.76
N ARG A 183 3.26 5.95 6.48
CA ARG A 183 2.74 7.30 6.70
C ARG A 183 3.71 8.15 7.50
N ASP A 184 4.27 7.61 8.56
CA ASP A 184 5.30 8.27 9.37
C ASP A 184 6.52 8.66 8.50
N ASP A 185 7.06 7.68 7.76
CA ASP A 185 8.22 7.88 6.88
C ASP A 185 7.97 8.90 5.75
N ASN A 186 6.71 9.18 5.39
CA ASN A 186 6.33 10.11 4.32
C ASN A 186 5.65 11.38 4.84
N GLY A 187 5.67 11.65 6.15
CA GLY A 187 5.10 12.87 6.75
C GLY A 187 3.58 12.99 6.61
N LEU A 188 2.87 11.86 6.59
CA LEU A 188 1.41 11.79 6.48
C LEU A 188 0.77 11.60 7.87
N PRO A 189 -0.51 11.98 8.06
CA PRO A 189 -1.24 11.71 9.30
C PRO A 189 -1.24 10.21 9.68
N LEU A 190 -0.97 9.91 10.95
CA LEU A 190 -0.82 8.55 11.48
C LEU A 190 -2.16 7.84 11.73
N VAL A 191 -2.91 7.62 10.65
CA VAL A 191 -4.14 6.84 10.67
C VAL A 191 -3.95 5.49 9.94
N PRO A 192 -4.67 4.40 10.27
CA PRO A 192 -4.48 3.10 9.62
C PRO A 192 -5.56 2.82 8.56
N ILE A 193 -5.78 3.77 7.64
CA ILE A 193 -6.80 3.72 6.58
C ILE A 193 -6.16 3.81 5.20
N ILE A 194 -6.84 3.29 4.18
CA ILE A 194 -6.46 3.47 2.78
C ILE A 194 -7.25 4.67 2.26
N ASP A 195 -6.64 5.84 2.32
CA ASP A 195 -7.17 7.06 1.73
C ASP A 195 -6.32 7.53 0.55
N VAL A 196 -6.73 8.66 0.01
CA VAL A 196 -6.04 9.33 -1.08
C VAL A 196 -4.58 9.60 -0.76
N ALA A 197 -4.29 10.22 0.39
CA ALA A 197 -2.94 10.65 0.73
C ALA A 197 -2.00 9.44 0.75
N LEU A 198 -2.47 8.31 1.28
CA LEU A 198 -1.73 7.05 1.23
C LEU A 198 -1.51 6.59 -0.21
N THR A 199 -2.57 6.50 -1.03
CA THR A 199 -2.45 6.00 -2.41
C THR A 199 -1.53 6.85 -3.29
N GLU A 200 -1.57 8.18 -3.15
CA GLU A 200 -0.73 9.10 -3.92
C GLU A 200 0.73 9.06 -3.49
N ALA A 201 0.97 8.94 -2.18
CA ALA A 201 2.31 8.74 -1.65
C ALA A 201 2.86 7.39 -2.14
N LEU A 202 2.12 6.29 -2.00
CA LEU A 202 2.53 4.96 -2.47
C LEU A 202 2.93 4.93 -3.97
N ALA A 203 2.32 5.78 -4.80
CA ALA A 203 2.65 5.88 -6.21
C ALA A 203 4.00 6.58 -6.47
N LYS A 204 4.41 7.53 -5.61
CA LYS A 204 5.57 8.41 -5.82
C LYS A 204 6.77 8.06 -4.95
N SER A 205 6.55 7.43 -3.80
CA SER A 205 7.63 7.14 -2.84
C SER A 205 8.63 6.14 -3.39
N GLU A 206 9.88 6.34 -3.00
CA GLU A 206 10.97 5.41 -3.22
C GLU A 206 11.03 4.37 -2.09
N PRO A 207 11.71 3.22 -2.30
CA PRO A 207 11.91 2.23 -1.25
C PRO A 207 12.58 2.84 -0.01
N ARG A 208 12.11 2.46 1.17
CA ARG A 208 12.68 2.96 2.43
C ARG A 208 14.15 2.58 2.56
N GLY A 209 14.98 3.52 3.00
CA GLY A 209 16.40 3.26 3.24
C GLY A 209 16.60 2.26 4.37
N VAL A 210 17.55 1.35 4.22
CA VAL A 210 17.98 0.47 5.31
C VAL A 210 19.08 1.17 6.11
N HIS A 211 18.97 1.17 7.44
CA HIS A 211 19.99 1.77 8.32
C HIS A 211 21.37 1.18 8.03
N PRO A 212 22.45 1.99 7.93
CA PRO A 212 23.80 1.52 7.57
C PRO A 212 24.29 0.36 8.44
N ASP A 213 24.02 0.42 9.75
CA ASP A 213 24.41 -0.62 10.71
C ASP A 213 23.78 -1.98 10.37
N ARG A 214 22.54 -1.97 9.88
CA ARG A 214 21.84 -3.18 9.46
C ARG A 214 22.35 -3.68 8.10
N ALA A 215 22.64 -2.77 7.19
CA ALA A 215 23.19 -3.10 5.87
C ALA A 215 24.59 -3.74 5.97
N ALA A 216 25.40 -3.35 6.95
CA ALA A 216 26.70 -3.96 7.23
C ALA A 216 26.63 -5.18 8.17
N GLY A 217 25.59 -5.25 9.00
CA GLY A 217 25.45 -6.18 10.12
C GLY A 217 25.17 -7.65 9.76
N VAL A 218 25.18 -8.47 10.81
CA VAL A 218 24.80 -9.88 10.83
C VAL A 218 23.77 -10.03 11.96
N PRO A 219 22.70 -10.81 11.78
CA PRO A 219 21.66 -10.95 12.81
C PRO A 219 22.22 -11.60 14.09
N GLU A 220 22.16 -10.88 15.22
CA GLU A 220 22.80 -11.25 16.49
C GLU A 220 22.29 -12.58 17.10
N SER A 221 21.05 -12.99 16.81
CA SER A 221 20.40 -14.16 17.44
C SER A 221 19.87 -15.19 16.43
N SER A 222 20.44 -15.24 15.22
CA SER A 222 19.94 -16.15 14.18
C SER A 222 20.38 -17.60 14.40
N ARG A 223 19.42 -18.47 14.77
CA ARG A 223 19.63 -19.94 14.84
C ARG A 223 20.19 -20.53 13.55
N ILE A 224 19.81 -20.00 12.38
CA ILE A 224 20.28 -20.46 11.06
C ILE A 224 21.77 -20.13 10.90
N VAL A 225 22.19 -18.91 11.24
CA VAL A 225 23.61 -18.52 11.17
C VAL A 225 24.43 -19.33 12.17
N THR A 226 23.93 -19.51 13.40
CA THR A 226 24.58 -20.33 14.43
C THR A 226 24.74 -21.78 13.98
N ALA A 227 23.67 -22.41 13.49
CA ALA A 227 23.70 -23.79 13.00
C ALA A 227 24.64 -23.96 11.80
N ALA A 228 24.60 -23.04 10.83
CA ALA A 228 25.48 -23.08 9.68
C ALA A 228 26.96 -22.90 10.08
N ASN A 229 27.26 -21.97 10.99
CA ASN A 229 28.62 -21.78 11.53
C ASN A 229 29.11 -23.04 12.26
N ALA A 230 28.25 -23.68 13.06
CA ALA A 230 28.58 -24.92 13.75
C ALA A 230 28.85 -26.06 12.76
N GLN A 231 28.02 -26.20 11.72
CA GLN A 231 28.17 -27.23 10.69
C GLN A 231 29.44 -27.05 9.85
N VAL A 232 29.78 -25.81 9.50
CA VAL A 232 31.03 -25.47 8.81
C VAL A 232 32.24 -25.73 9.72
N GLY A 233 32.19 -25.29 10.98
CA GLY A 233 33.27 -25.50 11.95
C GLY A 233 33.53 -26.98 12.23
N LEU A 234 32.47 -27.75 12.47
CA LEU A 234 32.57 -29.19 12.69
C LEU A 234 33.11 -29.91 11.44
N GLY A 235 32.68 -29.48 10.25
CA GLY A 235 33.17 -30.04 9.00
C GLY A 235 34.67 -29.81 8.80
N VAL A 236 35.16 -28.59 9.04
CA VAL A 236 36.60 -28.26 8.94
C VAL A 236 37.41 -29.07 9.95
N LEU A 237 36.95 -29.16 11.20
CA LEU A 237 37.64 -29.91 12.24
C LEU A 237 37.59 -31.44 12.00
N GLY A 238 36.49 -31.95 11.43
CA GLY A 238 36.36 -33.34 11.02
C GLY A 238 37.31 -33.70 9.87
N ALA A 239 37.44 -32.83 8.86
CA ALA A 239 38.40 -32.99 7.77
C ALA A 239 39.87 -32.89 8.25
N ALA A 240 40.13 -32.12 9.30
CA ALA A 240 41.44 -32.02 9.95
C ALA A 240 41.73 -33.14 10.97
N GLY A 241 40.77 -34.05 11.23
CA GLY A 241 40.94 -35.21 12.11
C GLY A 241 40.90 -34.92 13.61
N SER A 242 40.59 -33.69 14.04
CA SER A 242 40.78 -33.26 15.44
C SER A 242 39.60 -33.54 16.38
N VAL A 243 38.48 -34.09 15.89
CA VAL A 243 37.24 -34.31 16.70
C VAL A 243 36.77 -35.77 16.70
N ALA A 244 37.67 -36.73 16.43
CA ALA A 244 37.34 -38.15 16.29
C ALA A 244 36.44 -38.71 17.41
N ALA A 245 36.58 -38.23 18.65
CA ALA A 245 35.79 -38.67 19.80
C ALA A 245 34.29 -38.30 19.74
N GLN A 246 33.91 -37.18 19.11
CA GLN A 246 32.49 -36.75 19.07
C GLN A 246 31.70 -37.39 17.91
N ILE A 247 32.40 -37.79 16.85
CA ILE A 247 31.83 -38.49 15.70
C ILE A 247 31.95 -40.01 15.81
N ALA A 248 32.63 -40.51 16.85
CA ALA A 248 32.85 -41.95 17.07
C ALA A 248 31.57 -42.79 17.00
N PRO A 249 30.42 -42.42 17.62
CA PRO A 249 29.20 -43.22 17.53
C PRO A 249 28.65 -43.33 16.10
N ALA A 250 28.71 -42.21 15.36
CA ALA A 250 28.27 -42.17 13.96
C ALA A 250 29.22 -42.91 13.02
N LEU A 251 30.53 -42.92 13.33
CA LEU A 251 31.53 -43.72 12.63
C LEU A 251 31.26 -45.21 12.83
N THR A 252 30.99 -45.67 14.05
CA THR A 252 30.66 -47.07 14.32
C THR A 252 29.37 -47.52 13.63
N GLU A 253 28.31 -46.70 13.65
CA GLU A 253 27.07 -47.02 12.90
C GLU A 253 27.31 -47.06 11.38
N ALA A 254 28.15 -46.16 10.85
CA ALA A 254 28.51 -46.16 9.44
C ALA A 254 29.36 -47.38 9.05
N GLU A 255 30.24 -47.84 9.94
CA GLU A 255 31.02 -49.07 9.76
C GLU A 255 30.12 -50.31 9.76
N GLU A 256 29.14 -50.41 10.67
CA GLU A 256 28.17 -51.52 10.68
C GLU A 256 27.26 -51.52 9.42
N ALA A 257 26.83 -50.34 8.97
CA ALA A 257 26.05 -50.19 7.75
C ALA A 257 26.87 -50.55 6.49
N ARG A 258 28.15 -50.21 6.48
CA ARG A 258 29.08 -50.57 5.41
C ARG A 258 29.28 -52.09 5.33
N ASP A 259 29.50 -52.75 6.46
CA ASP A 259 29.66 -54.21 6.50
C ASP A 259 28.42 -54.96 6.01
N THR A 260 27.23 -54.41 6.29
CA THR A 260 25.96 -54.96 5.80
C THR A 260 25.79 -54.74 4.29
N ALA A 261 26.18 -53.56 3.79
CA ALA A 261 26.12 -53.24 2.37
C ALA A 261 27.15 -54.04 1.53
N GLU A 262 28.37 -54.25 2.05
CA GLU A 262 29.40 -55.05 1.39
C GLU A 262 28.95 -56.50 1.17
N ARG A 263 28.26 -57.12 2.14
CA ARG A 263 27.68 -58.47 1.98
C ARG A 263 26.64 -58.57 0.86
N VAL A 264 25.90 -57.50 0.60
CA VAL A 264 24.90 -57.44 -0.48
C VAL A 264 25.55 -57.15 -1.83
N LEU A 265 26.59 -56.31 -1.86
CA LEU A 265 27.33 -55.95 -3.07
C LEU A 265 28.22 -57.08 -3.60
N ASP A 266 28.75 -57.93 -2.71
CA ASP A 266 29.51 -59.14 -3.08
C ASP A 266 28.67 -60.14 -3.89
N LEU A 267 27.36 -60.21 -3.64
CA LEU A 267 26.43 -61.06 -4.41
C LEU A 267 26.28 -60.60 -5.88
N VAL A 268 26.64 -59.35 -6.20
CA VAL A 268 26.45 -58.74 -7.53
C VAL A 268 27.80 -58.42 -8.21
N GLY A 269 28.93 -58.73 -7.56
CA GLY A 269 30.28 -58.56 -8.13
C GLY A 269 30.73 -57.12 -8.35
N LEU A 270 30.09 -56.14 -7.70
CA LEU A 270 30.36 -54.70 -7.85
C LEU A 270 31.19 -54.11 -6.70
N THR A 271 31.68 -54.93 -5.78
CA THR A 271 32.31 -54.51 -4.52
C THR A 271 33.50 -53.59 -4.73
N GLY A 272 34.41 -53.92 -5.64
CA GLY A 272 35.63 -53.13 -5.89
C GLY A 272 35.35 -51.74 -6.47
N ALA A 273 34.38 -51.62 -7.37
CA ALA A 273 34.01 -50.34 -7.97
C ALA A 273 33.30 -49.42 -6.97
N VAL A 274 32.41 -49.97 -6.14
CA VAL A 274 31.69 -49.21 -5.12
C VAL A 274 32.61 -48.78 -3.98
N GLN A 275 33.50 -49.65 -3.50
CA GLN A 275 34.50 -49.29 -2.48
C GLN A 275 35.45 -48.18 -2.96
N ALA A 276 35.87 -48.22 -4.23
CA ALA A 276 36.70 -47.17 -4.82
C ALA A 276 35.97 -45.83 -4.95
N ALA A 277 34.64 -45.85 -5.21
CA ALA A 277 33.82 -44.65 -5.36
C ALA A 277 33.34 -44.06 -4.03
N LEU A 278 33.19 -44.88 -2.98
CA LEU A 278 32.65 -44.48 -1.68
C LEU A 278 33.31 -43.24 -1.05
N PRO A 279 34.65 -43.09 -0.99
CA PRO A 279 35.27 -41.88 -0.44
C PRO A 279 34.94 -40.63 -1.25
N TRP A 280 34.82 -40.76 -2.58
CA TRP A 280 34.43 -39.64 -3.45
C TRP A 280 32.96 -39.27 -3.30
N ILE A 281 32.08 -40.25 -3.10
CA ILE A 281 30.66 -40.03 -2.78
C ILE A 281 30.54 -39.32 -1.43
N GLY A 282 31.27 -39.79 -0.41
CA GLY A 282 31.32 -39.15 0.92
C GLY A 282 31.83 -37.71 0.84
N ALA A 283 32.92 -37.49 0.10
CA ALA A 283 33.44 -36.14 -0.13
C ALA A 283 32.43 -35.24 -0.86
N ALA A 284 31.74 -35.75 -1.88
CA ALA A 284 30.72 -35.00 -2.61
C ALA A 284 29.51 -34.63 -1.74
N VAL A 285 29.01 -35.57 -0.93
CA VAL A 285 27.93 -35.32 0.04
C VAL A 285 28.37 -34.27 1.06
N PHE A 286 29.57 -34.42 1.62
CA PHE A 286 30.12 -33.47 2.59
C PHE A 286 30.25 -32.06 2.00
N ILE A 287 30.83 -31.92 0.80
CA ILE A 287 30.92 -30.64 0.08
C ILE A 287 29.51 -30.07 -0.16
N GLY A 288 28.55 -30.89 -0.57
CA GLY A 288 27.16 -30.48 -0.77
C GLY A 288 26.53 -29.92 0.51
N VAL A 289 26.71 -30.59 1.64
CA VAL A 289 26.20 -30.16 2.95
C VAL A 289 26.80 -28.81 3.35
N ILE A 290 28.12 -28.64 3.23
CA ILE A 290 28.79 -27.36 3.51
C ILE A 290 28.30 -26.25 2.58
N PHE A 291 28.16 -26.55 1.29
CA PHE A 291 27.63 -25.60 0.30
C PHE A 291 26.23 -25.11 0.67
N TYR A 292 25.32 -26.01 1.02
CA TYR A 292 23.96 -25.64 1.42
C TYR A 292 23.93 -24.87 2.75
N ALA A 293 24.78 -25.22 3.71
CA ALA A 293 24.91 -24.48 4.97
C ALA A 293 25.39 -23.03 4.72
N LEU A 294 26.40 -22.84 3.87
CA LEU A 294 26.89 -21.52 3.47
C LEU A 294 25.83 -20.73 2.70
N LYS A 295 25.10 -21.39 1.79
CA LYS A 295 24.00 -20.77 1.04
C LYS A 295 22.90 -20.28 1.99
N ALA A 296 22.48 -21.10 2.95
CA ALA A 296 21.47 -20.74 3.94
C ALA A 296 21.92 -19.58 4.85
N ARG A 297 23.18 -19.61 5.29
CA ARG A 297 23.80 -18.51 6.06
C ARG A 297 23.80 -17.20 5.28
N ASN A 298 24.30 -17.22 4.05
CA ASN A 298 24.40 -16.02 3.22
C ASN A 298 23.01 -15.45 2.90
N ALA A 299 22.03 -16.31 2.58
CA ALA A 299 20.64 -15.88 2.37
C ALA A 299 20.07 -15.21 3.63
N ARG A 300 20.35 -15.78 4.82
CA ARG A 300 19.86 -15.21 6.08
C ARG A 300 20.49 -13.85 6.41
N ILE A 301 21.78 -13.69 6.13
CA ILE A 301 22.49 -12.41 6.28
C ILE A 301 21.91 -11.38 5.31
N GLU A 302 21.69 -11.77 4.06
CA GLU A 302 21.11 -10.89 3.04
C GLU A 302 19.68 -10.46 3.38
N ASP A 303 18.84 -11.35 3.92
CA ASP A 303 17.49 -11.01 4.40
C ASP A 303 17.52 -10.01 5.57
N HIS A 304 18.52 -10.10 6.45
CA HIS A 304 18.71 -9.13 7.52
C HIS A 304 19.17 -7.76 6.97
N ARG A 305 20.16 -7.75 6.07
CA ARG A 305 20.72 -6.55 5.44
C ARG A 305 19.75 -5.82 4.54
N SER A 306 18.82 -6.54 3.91
CA SER A 306 17.74 -5.96 3.10
C SER A 306 16.51 -5.55 3.91
N GLY A 307 16.48 -5.83 5.22
CA GLY A 307 15.34 -5.49 6.09
C GLY A 307 14.13 -6.42 5.96
N LYS A 308 14.20 -7.47 5.12
CA LYS A 308 13.10 -8.44 4.91
C LYS A 308 12.67 -9.16 6.17
N THR A 309 13.60 -9.30 7.10
CA THR A 309 13.36 -9.93 8.39
C THR A 309 14.09 -9.16 9.47
N PRO A 310 13.55 -9.10 10.71
CA PRO A 310 14.31 -8.63 11.87
C PRO A 310 15.69 -9.30 11.93
#